data_AF-A0A7X4DWC1-F1
#
_entry.id   AF-A0A7X4DWC1-F1
#
_cell.length_a   1.000
_cell.length_b   1.000
_cell.length_c   1.000
_cell.angle_alpha   90.00
_cell.angle_beta   90.00
_cell.angle_gamma   90.00
#
_symmetry.space_group_name_H-M   'P 1'
#
loop_
_entity.id
_entity.type
_entity.pdbx_description
1 polymer ?
#
loop_
_entity_poly.entity_id
_entity_poly.type
_entity_poly.pdbx_seq_one_letter_code
_entity_poly.pdbx_strand_id
1 'polypeptide(L)' 'SGRVWPAHHLYVCPSGSEELQRHLRFRDYLRSHPDSAARYEALKRDLAHRHADDIDAYVAGKSAFIERILAVDGCEARG' A
#
# COMPACT_ATOMS: atom_id res chain seq x y z
N SER A 1 26.73 8.74 5.50
CA SER A 1 26.27 8.21 4.20
C SER A 1 25.39 9.27 3.54
N GLY A 2 25.75 9.77 2.35
CA GLY A 2 25.09 10.92 1.70
C GLY A 2 23.97 10.54 0.74
N ARG A 3 23.08 9.62 1.11
CA ARG A 3 21.99 9.19 0.22
C ARG A 3 20.88 10.26 0.23
N VAL A 4 20.66 10.90 -0.92
CA VAL A 4 19.53 11.82 -1.14
C VAL A 4 18.38 11.02 -1.75
N TRP A 5 17.24 11.00 -1.05
CA TRP A 5 16.03 10.36 -1.55
C TRP A 5 15.18 11.36 -2.35
N PRO A 6 14.50 10.93 -3.43
CA PRO A 6 13.57 11.80 -4.14
C PRO A 6 12.42 12.20 -3.22
N ALA A 7 12.07 13.49 -3.20
CA ALA A 7 10.97 14.00 -2.39
C ALA A 7 9.59 13.54 -2.86
N HIS A 8 9.48 13.09 -4.12
CA HIS A 8 8.23 12.74 -4.76
C HIS A 8 8.38 11.45 -5.56
N HIS A 9 7.37 10.58 -5.48
CA HIS A 9 7.20 9.43 -6.36
C HIS A 9 6.01 9.72 -7.27
N LEU A 10 6.26 9.89 -8.57
CA LEU A 10 5.22 10.19 -9.55
C LEU A 10 4.74 8.90 -10.24
N TYR A 11 3.45 8.65 -10.20
CA TYR A 11 2.79 7.59 -10.98
C TYR A 11 2.09 8.20 -12.19
N VAL A 12 2.44 7.75 -13.39
CA VAL A 12 1.79 8.14 -14.64
C VAL A 12 1.12 6.90 -15.23
N CYS A 13 -0.20 6.93 -15.35
CA CYS A 13 -0.99 5.79 -15.81
C CYS A 13 -1.99 6.23 -16.89
N PRO A 14 -2.32 5.35 -17.86
CA PRO A 14 -3.41 5.60 -18.79
C PRO A 14 -4.76 5.78 -18.08
N SER A 15 -5.67 6.50 -18.73
CA SER A 15 -7.06 6.57 -18.27
C SER A 15 -7.66 5.17 -18.18
N GLY A 16 -8.32 4.85 -17.05
CA GLY A 16 -8.90 3.53 -16.80
C GLY A 16 -7.91 2.44 -16.37
N SER A 17 -6.66 2.78 -16.06
CA SER A 17 -5.67 1.81 -15.56
C SER A 17 -6.19 1.07 -14.32
N GLU A 18 -6.21 -0.27 -14.39
CA GLU A 18 -6.61 -1.14 -13.27
C GLU A 18 -5.71 -0.95 -12.05
N GLU A 19 -4.41 -0.73 -12.25
CA GLU A 19 -3.47 -0.50 -11.17
C GLU A 19 -3.72 0.84 -10.47
N LEU A 20 -4.08 1.89 -11.23
CA LEU A 20 -4.51 3.15 -10.64
C LEU A 20 -5.78 2.95 -9.79
N GLN A 21 -6.77 2.20 -10.31
CA GLN A 21 -7.99 1.88 -9.55
C GLN A 21 -7.67 1.08 -8.29
N ARG A 22 -6.75 0.12 -8.37
CA ARG A 22 -6.26 -0.67 -7.22
C ARG A 22 -5.67 0.24 -6.13
N HIS A 23 -4.81 1.19 -6.51
CA HIS A 23 -4.24 2.15 -5.57
C HIS A 23 -5.30 3.05 -4.93
N LEU A 24 -6.26 3.55 -5.71
CA LEU A 24 -7.34 4.40 -5.22
C LEU A 24 -8.25 3.66 -4.24
N ARG A 25 -8.68 2.44 -4.57
CA ARG A 25 -9.50 1.60 -3.68
C ARG A 25 -8.80 1.32 -2.36
N PHE A 26 -7.53 0.91 -2.41
CA PHE A 26 -6.76 0.66 -1.20
C PHE A 26 -6.65 1.92 -0.32
N ARG A 27 -6.37 3.08 -0.93
CA ARG A 27 -6.31 4.37 -0.22
C ARG A 27 -7.64 4.68 0.45
N ASP A 28 -8.74 4.56 -0.29
CA ASP A 28 -10.06 4.97 0.19
C ASP A 28 -10.56 4.03 1.29
N TYR A 29 -10.31 2.73 1.17
CA TYR A 29 -10.57 1.74 2.23
C TYR A 29 -9.82 2.09 3.53
N LEU A 30 -8.52 2.41 3.46
CA LEU A 30 -7.76 2.76 4.66
C LEU A 30 -8.24 4.05 5.33
N ARG A 31 -8.84 4.97 4.57
CA ARG A 31 -9.41 6.22 5.13
C ARG A 31 -10.72 5.97 5.88
N SER A 32 -11.50 4.98 5.47
CA SER A 32 -12.74 4.58 6.16
C SER A 32 -12.51 3.55 7.29
N HIS A 33 -11.36 2.86 7.31
CA HIS A 33 -11.05 1.80 8.28
C HIS A 33 -9.79 2.13 9.11
N PRO A 34 -9.91 2.93 10.19
CA PRO A 34 -8.76 3.36 11.00
C PRO A 34 -7.97 2.20 11.62
N ASP A 35 -8.65 1.12 12.03
CA ASP A 35 -7.99 -0.06 12.58
C ASP A 35 -7.11 -0.78 11.55
N SER A 36 -7.60 -0.89 10.31
CA SER A 36 -6.83 -1.44 9.19
C SER A 36 -5.65 -0.54 8.83
N ALA A 37 -5.82 0.78 8.91
CA ALA A 37 -4.72 1.74 8.72
C ALA A 37 -3.63 1.61 9.80
N ALA A 38 -4.01 1.46 11.07
CA ALA A 38 -3.08 1.24 12.17
C ALA A 38 -2.30 -0.07 12.00
N ARG A 39 -2.97 -1.16 11.60
CA ARG A 39 -2.32 -2.44 11.28
C ARG A 39 -1.34 -2.31 10.13
N TYR A 40 -1.71 -1.57 9.08
CA TYR A 40 -0.84 -1.34 7.94
C TYR A 40 0.38 -0.47 8.31
N GLU A 41 0.22 0.51 9.19
CA GLU A 41 1.32 1.29 9.74
C GLU A 41 2.31 0.42 10.50
N ALA A 42 1.82 -0.39 11.44
CA ALA A 42 2.65 -1.29 12.24
C ALA A 42 3.45 -2.26 11.33
N LEU A 43 2.79 -2.83 10.33
CA LEU A 43 3.43 -3.68 9.33
C LEU A 43 4.55 -2.94 8.58
N LYS A 44 4.30 -1.71 8.11
CA LYS A 44 5.33 -0.93 7.41
C LYS A 44 6.53 -0.61 8.29
N ARG A 45 6.32 -0.31 9.57
CA ARG A 45 7.40 -0.01 10.52
C ARG A 45 8.26 -1.25 10.76
N ASP A 46 7.62 -2.39 11.00
CA ASP A 46 8.30 -3.67 11.20
C ASP A 46 9.10 -4.10 9.96
N LEU A 47 8.50 -4.01 8.77
CA LEU A 47 9.21 -4.32 7.52
C LEU A 47 10.37 -3.36 7.25
N ALA A 48 10.23 -2.07 7.57
CA ALA A 48 11.31 -1.10 7.41
C ALA A 48 12.49 -1.41 8.35
N HIS A 49 12.22 -1.91 9.56
CA HIS A 49 13.28 -2.39 10.46
C HIS A 49 13.92 -3.69 9.97
N ARG A 50 13.12 -4.66 9.49
CA ARG A 50 13.62 -5.98 9.05
C ARG A 50 14.34 -5.94 7.71
N HIS A 51 13.98 -5.03 6.82
CA HIS A 51 14.46 -4.94 5.44
C HIS A 51 14.98 -3.53 5.12
N ALA A 52 15.81 -2.97 6.00
CA ALA A 52 16.33 -1.60 5.86
C ALA A 52 17.13 -1.38 4.56
N ASP A 53 17.85 -2.41 4.10
CA ASP A 53 18.69 -2.37 2.90
C ASP A 53 18.09 -3.16 1.72
N ASP A 54 16.89 -3.73 1.88
CA ASP A 54 16.23 -4.58 0.88
C ASP A 54 14.83 -4.04 0.57
N ILE A 55 14.77 -3.17 -0.43
CA ILE A 55 13.51 -2.54 -0.85
C ILE A 55 12.54 -3.56 -1.45
N ASP A 56 13.02 -4.61 -2.10
CA ASP A 56 12.18 -5.61 -2.76
C ASP A 56 11.47 -6.48 -1.72
N ALA A 57 12.20 -6.94 -0.70
CA ALA A 57 11.59 -7.65 0.43
C ALA A 57 10.60 -6.77 1.21
N TYR A 58 10.93 -5.49 1.38
CA TYR A 58 10.02 -4.52 2.00
C TYR A 58 8.71 -4.34 1.21
N VAL A 59 8.79 -4.26 -0.12
CA VAL A 59 7.61 -4.16 -1.00
C VAL A 59 6.81 -5.45 -0.96
N ALA A 60 7.46 -6.61 -1.13
CA ALA A 60 6.82 -7.92 -1.14
C ALA A 60 6.10 -8.21 0.19
N GLY A 61 6.68 -7.81 1.33
CA GLY A 61 6.09 -8.00 2.66
C GLY A 61 4.75 -7.28 2.86
N LYS A 62 4.44 -6.25 2.06
CA LYS A 62 3.16 -5.54 2.12
C LYS A 62 2.10 -6.15 1.20
N SER A 63 2.50 -6.85 0.14
CA SER A 63 1.59 -7.32 -0.91
C SER A 63 0.45 -8.16 -0.34
N ALA A 64 0.75 -9.11 0.55
CA ALA A 64 -0.27 -9.97 1.16
C ALA A 64 -1.30 -9.19 1.99
N PHE A 65 -0.89 -8.09 2.64
CA PHE A 65 -1.83 -7.23 3.37
C PHE A 65 -2.71 -6.44 2.40
N ILE A 66 -2.11 -5.84 1.38
CA ILE A 66 -2.82 -5.04 0.37
C ILE A 66 -3.84 -5.90 -0.37
N GLU A 67 -3.45 -7.11 -0.80
CA GLU A 67 -4.34 -8.06 -1.48
C GLU A 67 -5.51 -8.48 -0.60
N ARG A 68 -5.27 -8.75 0.69
CA ARG A 68 -6.34 -9.06 1.64
C ARG A 68 -7.35 -7.93 1.75
N ILE A 69 -6.90 -6.68 1.87
CA ILE A 69 -7.79 -5.52 1.96
C ILE A 69 -8.60 -5.36 0.68
N LEU A 70 -7.96 -5.46 -0.49
CA LEU A 70 -8.63 -5.33 -1.78
C LEU A 70 -9.65 -6.44 -2.05
N ALA A 71 -9.43 -7.65 -1.50
CA ALA A 71 -10.40 -8.73 -1.58
C ALA A 71 -11.65 -8.47 -0.72
N VAL A 72 -11.51 -7.80 0.42
CA VAL A 72 -12.63 -7.45 1.31
C VAL A 72 -13.46 -6.30 0.73
N ASP A 73 -12.80 -5.25 0.24
CA ASP A 73 -13.45 -4.10 -0.41
C ASP A 73 -14.26 -4.52 -1.66
N GLY A 74 -13.79 -5.55 -2.39
CA GLY A 74 -14.53 -6.15 -3.50
C GLY A 74 -15.82 -6.89 -3.10
N CYS A 75 -16.00 -7.21 -1.82
CA CYS A 75 -17.19 -7.87 -1.28
C CYS A 75 -18.23 -6.86 -0.74
N GLU A 76 -17.81 -5.65 -0.35
CA GLU A 76 -18.71 -4.59 0.16
C GLU A 76 -19.30 -3.69 -0.94
N ALA A 77 -18.96 -3.92 -2.20
CA ALA A 77 -19.57 -3.25 -3.34
C ALA A 77 -20.89 -3.92 -3.76
N ARG A 78 -21.96 -3.72 -2.96
CA ARG A 78 -23.37 -3.56 -3.37
C ARG A 78 -24.28 -3.52 -2.13
N GLY A 79 -24.67 -2.32 -1.74
CA GLY A 79 -25.83 -2.00 -0.89
C GLY A 79 -26.46 -0.73 -1.42
#